data_AF-A0A511SWP8-F1
#
_entry.id   AF-A0A511SWP8-F1
#
_cell.length_a   1.000
_cell.length_b   1.000
_cell.length_c   1.000
_cell.angle_alpha   90.00
_cell.angle_beta   90.00
_cell.angle_gamma   90.00
#
_symmetry.space_group_name_H-M   'P 1'
#
loop_
_entity.id
_entity.type
_entity.pdbx_description
1 polymer ?
#
loop_
_entity_poly.entity_id
_entity_poly.type
_entity_poly.pdbx_seq_one_letter_code
_entity_poly.pdbx_strand_id
1 'polypeptide(L)'
;MIRSLWALCLVVGLTSACSSEDSPEDGPDSLGDAGTADAGPTTDGGNPPADGGSGNPDGGGPTEAACEPFGRFGPPGNTLTLPGPNATNGEMYIPNVQTRYPNVDWSTLDRLYIPAGTYTLINLGNLPQRPASRPLVITNTGGQVVIRPKAGSTQGYIWSMGGGSNWVLTGRYDPDSGTGHADFPGHRCGQYATSRNRYGILSDGIFLSEGHMGVGIGDAHSFELEYLEVTRSGFAGVRINRAASGGVAPALNDIKLHDLYIHDTASEAIYFGSTQGAPTPLATNLKVYNNRLVRTGSEALQIQSLGDGAEVHHNVFAFGAIDWRAVFQQYQDNNSQATVRSGRIRFHHNVFVGGAGALLNFFAQPETGDGPLDVDFTDNYFADTLSLGIWFGGTVGTGSKFLWERNAFRGLEFGYQSVYPTSSDPGVVLSKANTVTSPITFKDNRWEGSRRLISGLTGGTGTVGTVTATGNVNGAVPTLTFVNTGLPAGTATRVLEMWTDRAIRAPNSPEVTYAAGALVMHDGQLYRARAQNTNKVPPQNAALWEPLPPPADDLRTAPGTEWHTKGVGLLDVAP
;
A
#
# COMPACT_ATOMS: atom_id res chain seq x y z
N MET A 1 17.19 -51.24 13.32
CA MET A 1 16.12 -50.43 13.93
C MET A 1 16.58 -48.99 13.94
N ILE A 2 16.30 -48.28 12.85
CA ILE A 2 16.70 -46.90 12.58
C ILE A 2 15.41 -46.25 12.07
N ARG A 3 14.95 -45.16 12.69
CA ARG A 3 13.98 -44.26 12.07
C ARG A 3 14.48 -42.84 12.21
N SER A 4 14.81 -42.30 11.04
CA SER A 4 15.52 -41.07 10.76
C SER A 4 14.63 -39.84 10.94
N LEU A 5 15.19 -38.81 11.56
CA LEU A 5 14.79 -37.41 11.40
C LEU A 5 14.99 -37.01 9.93
N TRP A 6 13.96 -36.45 9.30
CA TRP A 6 14.10 -35.67 8.07
C TRP A 6 13.85 -34.20 8.43
N ALA A 7 14.94 -33.44 8.48
CA ALA A 7 14.93 -31.99 8.49
C ALA A 7 14.79 -31.52 7.04
N LEU A 8 13.67 -30.89 6.70
CA LEU A 8 13.48 -30.22 5.42
C LEU A 8 14.14 -28.84 5.50
N CYS A 9 15.40 -28.74 5.09
CA CYS A 9 16.05 -27.47 4.81
C CYS A 9 15.45 -26.87 3.53
N LEU A 10 14.50 -25.95 3.67
CA LEU A 10 14.01 -25.14 2.57
C LEU A 10 15.05 -24.03 2.30
N VAL A 11 15.92 -24.25 1.32
CA VAL A 11 16.69 -23.16 0.68
C VAL A 11 15.69 -22.44 -0.23
N VAL A 12 15.22 -21.28 0.22
CA VAL A 12 14.42 -20.38 -0.62
C VAL A 12 15.39 -19.77 -1.64
N GLY A 13 15.45 -20.38 -2.82
CA GLY A 13 15.97 -19.73 -4.01
C GLY A 13 14.93 -18.72 -4.48
N LEU A 14 15.14 -17.45 -4.14
CA LEU A 14 14.46 -16.33 -4.79
C LEU A 14 14.93 -16.28 -6.25
N THR A 15 14.19 -16.93 -7.15
CA THR A 15 14.25 -16.58 -8.56
C THR A 15 13.52 -15.26 -8.75
N SER A 16 14.29 -14.19 -8.90
CA SER A 16 13.88 -12.91 -9.46
C SER A 16 13.09 -13.13 -10.76
N ALA A 17 11.81 -12.80 -10.74
CA ALA A 17 10.98 -12.70 -11.95
C ALA A 17 10.49 -11.27 -12.08
N CYS A 18 11.41 -10.38 -12.46
CA CYS A 18 11.13 -9.07 -13.07
C CYS A 18 12.41 -8.63 -13.82
N SER A 19 12.65 -9.28 -14.97
CA SER A 19 13.54 -8.79 -16.01
C SER A 19 12.72 -8.73 -17.30
N SER A 20 12.02 -7.62 -17.53
CA SER A 20 11.83 -7.14 -18.89
C SER A 20 13.14 -6.48 -19.28
N GLU A 21 13.91 -7.15 -20.12
CA GLU A 21 15.17 -6.65 -20.65
C GLU A 21 14.96 -5.35 -21.40
N ASP A 22 15.80 -4.35 -21.10
CA ASP A 22 16.04 -3.21 -21.97
C ASP A 22 16.56 -3.71 -23.33
N SER A 23 15.95 -3.25 -24.42
CA SER A 23 16.63 -3.11 -25.71
C SER A 23 16.01 -1.97 -26.53
N PRO A 24 16.83 -1.23 -27.29
CA PRO A 24 16.50 0.08 -27.83
C PRO A 24 15.74 0.01 -29.16
N GLU A 25 15.21 1.17 -29.54
CA GLU A 25 14.58 1.57 -30.81
C GLU A 25 14.92 0.73 -32.06
N ASP A 26 13.88 0.28 -32.79
CA ASP A 26 13.79 0.47 -34.24
C ASP A 26 12.37 0.18 -34.78
N GLY A 27 12.03 0.88 -35.86
CA GLY A 27 10.69 1.05 -36.44
C GLY A 27 10.07 -0.16 -37.18
N PRO A 28 8.94 0.08 -37.86
CA PRO A 28 7.81 -0.85 -37.93
C PRO A 28 7.87 -1.77 -39.15
N ASP A 29 7.31 -2.97 -39.03
CA ASP A 29 6.78 -3.64 -40.21
C ASP A 29 5.61 -4.60 -39.96
N SER A 30 4.77 -4.58 -40.99
CA SER A 30 3.47 -5.19 -41.31
C SER A 30 3.17 -6.66 -40.97
N LEU A 31 1.86 -6.96 -41.14
CA LEU A 31 1.14 -8.26 -41.29
C LEU A 31 0.47 -8.74 -39.99
N GLY A 32 -0.80 -9.14 -39.94
CA GLY A 32 -1.82 -9.33 -40.97
C GLY A 32 -3.11 -9.86 -40.32
N ASP A 33 -4.21 -9.38 -40.87
CA ASP A 33 -5.63 -9.62 -40.66
C ASP A 33 -6.09 -11.07 -40.33
N ALA A 34 -7.02 -11.20 -39.39
CA ALA A 34 -8.17 -12.13 -39.46
C ALA A 34 -9.22 -11.77 -38.39
N GLY A 35 -10.35 -11.23 -38.85
CA GLY A 35 -11.42 -10.64 -38.06
C GLY A 35 -12.45 -11.55 -37.40
N THR A 36 -13.38 -10.88 -36.72
CA THR A 36 -14.82 -11.14 -36.41
C THR A 36 -15.11 -10.45 -35.05
N ALA A 37 -16.22 -9.77 -34.79
CA ALA A 37 -17.39 -9.33 -35.54
C ALA A 37 -18.05 -8.19 -34.73
N ASP A 38 -18.79 -7.34 -35.45
CA ASP A 38 -19.62 -6.21 -35.03
C ASP A 38 -20.38 -6.33 -33.69
N ALA A 39 -20.31 -5.25 -32.90
CA ALA A 39 -21.44 -4.76 -32.10
C ALA A 39 -21.38 -3.22 -32.05
N GLY A 40 -22.42 -2.59 -32.62
CA GLY A 40 -22.54 -1.14 -32.80
C GLY A 40 -22.72 -0.32 -31.51
N PRO A 41 -22.74 1.02 -31.63
CA PRO A 41 -22.54 1.93 -30.51
C PRO A 41 -23.84 2.25 -29.78
N THR A 42 -23.84 2.14 -28.46
CA THR A 42 -24.86 2.76 -27.60
C THR A 42 -24.32 4.10 -27.10
N THR A 43 -24.97 5.16 -27.56
CA THR A 43 -24.84 6.53 -27.04
C THR A 43 -25.55 6.61 -25.69
N ASP A 44 -24.82 6.86 -24.61
CA ASP A 44 -25.42 7.35 -23.36
C ASP A 44 -24.66 8.58 -22.87
N GLY A 45 -25.24 9.75 -23.17
CA GLY A 45 -24.96 11.00 -22.49
C GLY A 45 -25.80 11.05 -21.21
N GLY A 46 -25.17 10.80 -20.07
CA GLY A 46 -25.76 10.99 -18.75
C GLY A 46 -25.07 12.15 -18.03
N ASN A 47 -25.79 13.25 -17.84
CA ASN A 47 -25.41 14.31 -16.90
C ASN A 47 -25.24 13.74 -15.48
N PRO A 48 -24.32 14.26 -14.66
CA PRO A 48 -24.21 13.85 -13.27
C PRO A 48 -25.43 14.34 -12.47
N PRO A 49 -25.99 13.53 -11.55
CA PRO A 49 -27.07 13.97 -10.70
C PRO A 49 -26.56 14.94 -9.63
N ALA A 50 -27.29 16.04 -9.48
CA ALA A 50 -27.16 16.96 -8.37
C ALA A 50 -27.79 16.31 -7.12
N ASP A 51 -26.95 15.92 -6.15
CA ASP A 51 -27.42 15.42 -4.86
C ASP A 51 -27.65 16.58 -3.89
N GLY A 52 -28.91 16.99 -3.78
CA GLY A 52 -29.41 17.84 -2.70
C GLY A 52 -29.94 16.96 -1.57
N GLY A 53 -29.07 16.54 -0.65
CA GLY A 53 -29.44 15.79 0.55
C GLY A 53 -29.56 16.71 1.77
N SER A 54 -30.79 16.99 2.18
CA SER A 54 -31.13 17.66 3.44
C SER A 54 -30.76 16.80 4.65
N GLY A 55 -30.14 17.44 5.64
CA GLY A 55 -29.47 16.82 6.77
C GLY A 55 -30.31 16.03 7.76
N ASN A 56 -29.61 15.12 8.45
CA ASN A 56 -29.98 14.64 9.77
C ASN A 56 -28.88 15.12 10.74
N PRO A 57 -29.20 15.90 11.79
CA PRO A 57 -28.21 16.45 12.71
C PRO A 57 -28.07 15.49 13.89
N ASP A 58 -26.99 14.71 13.94
CA ASP A 58 -26.48 14.11 15.19
C ASP A 58 -25.15 13.40 14.90
N GLY A 59 -24.12 14.22 14.68
CA GLY A 59 -22.73 13.83 14.75
C GLY A 59 -21.99 15.09 15.16
N GLY A 60 -21.53 15.14 16.42
CA GLY A 60 -20.81 16.29 16.94
C GLY A 60 -19.74 16.71 15.94
N GLY A 61 -19.95 17.86 15.31
CA GLY A 61 -19.01 18.38 14.32
C GLY A 61 -17.64 18.51 14.96
N PRO A 62 -16.55 18.23 14.23
CA PRO A 62 -15.22 18.43 14.75
C PRO A 62 -15.11 19.86 15.27
N THR A 63 -14.78 20.02 16.54
CA THR A 63 -14.40 21.33 17.11
C THR A 63 -13.27 21.90 16.26
N GLU A 64 -13.27 23.20 15.95
CA GLU A 64 -12.27 23.90 15.10
C GLU A 64 -10.80 23.57 15.40
N ALA A 65 -10.48 23.02 16.57
CA ALA A 65 -9.18 22.46 16.93
C ALA A 65 -8.75 21.18 16.16
N ALA A 66 -9.55 20.64 15.24
CA ALA A 66 -9.31 19.36 14.54
C ALA A 66 -8.80 19.49 13.08
N CYS A 67 -8.64 20.71 12.55
CA CYS A 67 -8.11 20.92 11.21
C CYS A 67 -6.62 21.25 11.26
N GLU A 68 -5.84 20.69 10.34
CA GLU A 68 -4.44 21.07 10.19
C GLU A 68 -4.31 22.55 9.79
N PRO A 69 -3.38 23.31 10.40
CA PRO A 69 -3.23 24.73 10.08
C PRO A 69 -2.84 24.93 8.61
N PHE A 70 -3.25 26.05 8.05
CA PHE A 70 -2.80 26.51 6.74
C PHE A 70 -1.40 27.14 6.81
N GLY A 71 -0.81 27.38 5.64
CA GLY A 71 0.47 28.05 5.48
C GLY A 71 1.68 27.13 5.58
N ARG A 72 1.51 25.81 5.40
CA ARG A 72 2.59 24.82 5.50
C ARG A 72 3.82 25.18 4.66
N PHE A 73 3.61 25.75 3.48
CA PHE A 73 4.66 26.08 2.52
C PHE A 73 4.82 27.59 2.28
N GLY A 74 4.13 28.43 3.07
CA GLY A 74 4.06 29.87 2.88
C GLY A 74 3.41 30.32 1.56
N PRO A 75 3.11 31.62 1.41
CA PRO A 75 2.53 32.14 0.16
C PRO A 75 3.47 31.90 -1.03
N PRO A 76 2.93 31.54 -2.20
CA PRO A 76 3.76 31.27 -3.37
C PRO A 76 4.38 32.57 -3.92
N GLY A 77 5.70 32.54 -4.19
CA GLY A 77 6.41 33.63 -4.85
C GLY A 77 6.51 33.39 -6.36
N ASN A 78 7.50 32.60 -6.77
CA ASN A 78 7.72 32.25 -8.18
C ASN A 78 6.95 30.99 -8.57
N THR A 79 6.13 31.06 -9.62
CA THR A 79 5.24 29.95 -10.01
C THR A 79 5.30 29.65 -11.50
N LEU A 80 5.08 28.38 -11.85
CA LEU A 80 4.90 27.92 -13.22
C LEU A 80 3.65 27.04 -13.28
N THR A 81 2.77 27.30 -14.23
CA THR A 81 1.63 26.42 -14.54
C THR A 81 1.93 25.62 -15.79
N LEU A 82 1.90 24.29 -15.65
CA LEU A 82 2.05 23.35 -16.77
C LEU A 82 0.83 23.43 -17.71
N PRO A 83 0.94 22.95 -18.96
CA PRO A 83 -0.22 22.83 -19.83
C PRO A 83 -1.26 21.88 -19.24
N GLY A 84 -2.53 22.12 -19.58
CA GLY A 84 -3.61 21.15 -19.37
C GLY A 84 -3.42 19.88 -20.22
N PRO A 85 -4.37 18.93 -20.16
CA PRO A 85 -4.31 17.73 -20.98
C PRO A 85 -4.31 18.10 -22.47
N ASN A 86 -3.49 17.41 -23.26
CA ASN A 86 -3.45 17.59 -24.71
C ASN A 86 -4.84 17.31 -25.31
N ALA A 87 -5.32 18.22 -26.17
CA ALA A 87 -6.67 18.13 -26.72
C ALA A 87 -6.95 16.88 -27.58
N THR A 88 -5.91 16.27 -28.17
CA THR A 88 -6.04 15.12 -29.06
C THR A 88 -6.05 13.80 -28.29
N ASN A 89 -5.09 13.61 -27.37
CA ASN A 89 -4.90 12.33 -26.70
C ASN A 89 -5.17 12.34 -25.20
N GLY A 90 -5.34 13.52 -24.59
CA GLY A 90 -5.58 13.71 -23.16
C GLY A 90 -4.32 13.68 -22.30
N GLU A 91 -3.13 13.59 -22.89
CA GLU A 91 -1.89 13.36 -22.15
C GLU A 91 -1.20 14.67 -21.74
N MET A 92 -0.38 14.62 -20.68
CA MET A 92 0.69 15.57 -20.42
C MET A 92 2.01 14.82 -20.39
N TYR A 93 2.76 14.88 -21.49
CA TYR A 93 4.03 14.17 -21.65
C TYR A 93 5.21 15.15 -21.70
N ILE A 94 5.89 15.32 -20.57
CA ILE A 94 7.02 16.23 -20.38
C ILE A 94 8.19 15.45 -19.75
N PRO A 95 8.90 14.62 -20.52
CA PRO A 95 9.99 13.78 -19.99
C PRO A 95 11.21 14.60 -19.54
N ASN A 96 11.31 15.86 -19.96
CA ASN A 96 12.33 16.78 -19.47
C ASN A 96 11.75 18.18 -19.27
N VAL A 97 11.32 18.48 -18.04
CA VAL A 97 10.67 19.74 -17.70
C VAL A 97 11.62 20.93 -17.77
N GLN A 98 12.89 20.75 -17.39
CA GLN A 98 13.88 21.82 -17.42
C GLN A 98 14.21 22.27 -18.85
N THR A 99 14.39 21.32 -19.78
CA THR A 99 14.61 21.62 -21.20
C THR A 99 13.36 22.22 -21.85
N ARG A 100 12.16 21.77 -21.46
CA ARG A 100 10.89 22.30 -21.99
C ARG A 100 10.69 23.78 -21.62
N TYR A 101 11.15 24.20 -20.44
CA TYR A 101 11.04 25.56 -19.94
C TYR A 101 12.42 26.15 -19.60
N PRO A 102 13.25 26.46 -20.62
CA PRO A 102 14.64 26.87 -20.41
C PRO A 102 14.78 28.24 -19.75
N ASN A 103 13.73 29.06 -19.78
CA ASN A 103 13.72 30.40 -19.20
C ASN A 103 13.23 30.42 -17.74
N VAL A 104 12.85 29.28 -17.19
CA VAL A 104 12.43 29.17 -15.79
C VAL A 104 13.65 28.98 -14.92
N ASP A 105 13.83 29.85 -13.93
CA ASP A 105 14.82 29.63 -12.89
C ASP A 105 14.32 28.55 -11.92
N TRP A 106 14.65 27.30 -12.24
CA TRP A 106 14.32 26.13 -11.44
C TRP A 106 14.99 26.12 -10.07
N SER A 107 15.96 27.00 -9.81
CA SER A 107 16.48 27.15 -8.46
C SER A 107 15.48 27.90 -7.59
N THR A 108 14.81 28.94 -8.12
CA THR A 108 13.91 29.83 -7.36
C THR A 108 12.42 29.55 -7.50
N LEU A 109 12.02 28.63 -8.37
CA LEU A 109 10.60 28.25 -8.51
C LEU A 109 10.02 27.68 -7.20
N ASP A 110 8.94 28.26 -6.69
CA ASP A 110 8.29 27.82 -5.44
C ASP A 110 7.15 26.84 -5.69
N ARG A 111 6.37 27.07 -6.76
CA ARG A 111 5.23 26.23 -7.16
C ARG A 111 5.29 25.81 -8.62
N LEU A 112 5.05 24.53 -8.84
CA LEU A 112 4.72 23.95 -10.14
C LEU A 112 3.28 23.46 -10.12
N TYR A 113 2.41 24.15 -10.87
CA TYR A 113 0.99 23.85 -10.91
C TYR A 113 0.63 22.90 -12.05
N ILE A 114 -0.17 21.89 -11.73
CA ILE A 114 -0.86 21.01 -12.69
C ILE A 114 -2.31 21.49 -12.79
N PRO A 115 -2.78 22.00 -13.94
CA PRO A 115 -4.17 22.41 -14.09
C PRO A 115 -5.16 21.28 -13.83
N ALA A 116 -6.33 21.61 -13.29
CA ALA A 116 -7.43 20.67 -13.19
C ALA A 116 -7.84 20.12 -14.57
N GLY A 117 -8.25 18.87 -14.60
CA GLY A 117 -8.64 18.18 -15.82
C GLY A 117 -8.52 16.67 -15.70
N THR A 118 -9.03 15.98 -16.72
CA THR A 118 -8.88 14.53 -16.87
C THR A 118 -7.75 14.27 -17.86
N TYR A 119 -6.69 13.65 -17.36
CA TYR A 119 -5.51 13.26 -18.09
C TYR A 119 -5.57 11.76 -18.38
N THR A 120 -5.18 11.34 -19.58
CA THR A 120 -5.02 9.91 -19.89
C THR A 120 -3.68 9.38 -19.41
N LEU A 121 -2.67 10.25 -19.37
CA LEU A 121 -1.36 9.99 -18.80
C LEU A 121 -0.70 11.31 -18.35
N ILE A 122 0.07 11.25 -17.27
CA ILE A 122 1.03 12.28 -16.90
C ILE A 122 2.44 11.68 -16.87
N ASN A 123 3.37 12.25 -17.63
CA ASN A 123 4.81 11.99 -17.50
C ASN A 123 5.50 13.32 -17.22
N LEU A 124 6.16 13.42 -16.06
CA LEU A 124 6.93 14.60 -15.66
C LEU A 124 8.33 14.20 -15.23
N GLY A 125 9.29 14.30 -16.14
CA GLY A 125 10.68 13.89 -15.93
C GLY A 125 11.67 15.05 -15.82
N ASN A 126 12.88 14.70 -15.38
CA ASN A 126 14.00 15.60 -15.13
C ASN A 126 13.66 16.76 -14.18
N LEU A 127 12.99 16.46 -13.06
CA LEU A 127 12.77 17.44 -11.99
C LEU A 127 14.10 18.00 -11.45
N PRO A 128 14.12 19.25 -10.96
CA PRO A 128 15.36 19.88 -10.51
C PRO A 128 15.87 19.28 -9.20
N GLN A 129 17.17 19.38 -8.99
CA GLN A 129 17.81 19.17 -7.69
C GLN A 129 17.64 20.45 -6.86
N ARG A 130 17.08 20.36 -5.66
CA ARG A 130 16.80 21.51 -4.79
C ARG A 130 17.47 21.34 -3.43
N PRO A 131 17.77 22.42 -2.70
CA PRO A 131 18.15 22.31 -1.28
C PRO A 131 16.92 22.01 -0.43
N ALA A 132 17.08 21.23 0.64
CA ALA A 132 16.02 20.89 1.59
C ALA A 132 15.34 22.13 2.22
N SER A 133 16.06 23.24 2.33
CA SER A 133 15.52 24.51 2.85
C SER A 133 14.59 25.24 1.87
N ARG A 134 14.50 24.79 0.62
CA ARG A 134 13.65 25.42 -0.40
C ARG A 134 13.16 24.38 -1.42
N PRO A 135 12.28 23.46 -0.99
CA PRO A 135 11.78 22.42 -1.87
C PRO A 135 10.92 23.00 -3.00
N LEU A 136 10.82 22.29 -4.12
CA LEU A 136 9.82 22.59 -5.15
C LEU A 136 8.49 21.94 -4.76
N VAL A 137 7.41 22.71 -4.63
CA VAL A 137 6.07 22.17 -4.36
C VAL A 137 5.30 22.01 -5.67
N ILE A 138 4.85 20.80 -5.95
CA ILE A 138 4.11 20.37 -7.13
C ILE A 138 2.68 20.07 -6.68
N THR A 139 1.68 20.74 -7.25
CA THR A 139 0.30 20.65 -6.78
C THR A 139 -0.72 20.93 -7.88
N ASN A 140 -1.97 20.53 -7.67
CA ASN A 140 -3.08 20.87 -8.56
C ASN A 140 -3.49 22.35 -8.43
N THR A 141 -4.08 22.92 -9.49
CA THR A 141 -4.69 24.25 -9.47
C THR A 141 -6.01 24.28 -10.25
N GLY A 142 -6.97 25.11 -9.81
CA GLY A 142 -8.26 25.30 -10.49
C GLY A 142 -9.26 24.14 -10.36
N GLY A 143 -9.02 23.17 -9.48
CA GLY A 143 -9.87 21.99 -9.29
C GLY A 143 -9.07 20.71 -9.10
N GLN A 144 -9.65 19.56 -9.44
CA GLN A 144 -9.02 18.24 -9.32
C GLN A 144 -8.24 17.85 -10.58
N VAL A 145 -7.09 17.22 -10.38
CA VAL A 145 -6.35 16.49 -11.41
C VAL A 145 -6.75 15.02 -11.34
N VAL A 146 -7.37 14.50 -12.39
CA VAL A 146 -7.73 13.08 -12.50
C VAL A 146 -6.88 12.45 -13.59
N ILE A 147 -6.09 11.43 -13.26
CA ILE A 147 -5.38 10.61 -14.23
C ILE A 147 -6.17 9.33 -14.42
N ARG A 148 -6.72 9.14 -15.62
CA ARG A 148 -7.51 7.96 -15.99
C ARG A 148 -7.22 7.57 -17.43
N PRO A 149 -6.56 6.43 -17.68
CA PRO A 149 -6.20 6.00 -19.03
C PRO A 149 -7.46 5.61 -19.82
N LYS A 150 -7.30 5.47 -21.13
CA LYS A 150 -8.35 4.88 -21.98
C LYS A 150 -8.39 3.36 -21.76
N ALA A 151 -9.58 2.77 -21.84
CA ALA A 151 -9.72 1.32 -21.83
C ALA A 151 -8.85 0.68 -22.93
N GLY A 152 -8.17 -0.42 -22.59
CA GLY A 152 -7.22 -1.09 -23.49
C GLY A 152 -5.84 -0.43 -23.60
N SER A 153 -5.54 0.60 -22.80
CA SER A 153 -4.17 1.14 -22.71
C SER A 153 -3.19 0.07 -22.20
N THR A 154 -2.00 0.02 -22.81
CA THR A 154 -0.89 -0.88 -22.46
C THR A 154 0.25 -0.15 -21.76
N GLN A 155 0.01 1.07 -21.28
CA GLN A 155 1.02 1.86 -20.59
C GLN A 155 1.36 1.23 -19.24
N GLY A 156 2.65 1.00 -18.97
CA GLY A 156 3.12 0.42 -17.69
C GLY A 156 2.94 1.34 -16.47
N TYR A 157 2.63 2.62 -16.70
CA TYR A 157 2.24 3.60 -15.68
C TYR A 157 1.24 4.59 -16.27
N ILE A 158 0.34 5.11 -15.45
CA ILE A 158 -0.57 6.19 -15.87
C ILE A 158 -0.07 7.56 -15.40
N TRP A 159 0.71 7.59 -14.32
CA TRP A 159 1.44 8.76 -13.87
C TRP A 159 2.90 8.40 -13.55
N SER A 160 3.84 9.09 -14.17
CA SER A 160 5.28 8.95 -13.91
C SER A 160 5.90 10.29 -13.52
N MET A 161 6.76 10.24 -12.50
CA MET A 161 7.61 11.34 -12.08
C MET A 161 9.07 10.91 -12.00
N GLY A 162 9.95 11.72 -12.57
CA GLY A 162 11.36 11.35 -12.75
C GLY A 162 12.34 12.43 -12.30
N GLY A 163 13.36 12.02 -11.56
CA GLY A 163 14.53 12.85 -11.27
C GLY A 163 14.37 13.81 -10.09
N GLY A 164 15.43 14.57 -9.84
CA GLY A 164 15.44 15.66 -8.88
C GLY A 164 15.59 15.23 -7.42
N SER A 165 15.62 16.23 -6.55
CA SER A 165 15.56 16.06 -5.10
C SER A 165 14.94 17.28 -4.44
N ASN A 166 14.46 17.09 -3.21
CA ASN A 166 13.77 18.08 -2.38
C ASN A 166 12.59 18.69 -3.13
N TRP A 167 11.65 17.85 -3.52
CA TRP A 167 10.35 18.26 -4.03
C TRP A 167 9.23 17.60 -3.24
N VAL A 168 8.07 18.27 -3.20
CA VAL A 168 6.86 17.79 -2.55
C VAL A 168 5.77 17.69 -3.61
N LEU A 169 5.12 16.54 -3.72
CA LEU A 169 3.92 16.37 -4.50
C LEU A 169 2.72 16.32 -3.56
N THR A 170 1.80 17.27 -3.70
CA THR A 170 0.68 17.43 -2.76
C THR A 170 -0.63 17.74 -3.47
N GLY A 171 -1.69 17.01 -3.11
CA GLY A 171 -3.07 17.35 -3.43
C GLY A 171 -3.78 18.12 -2.30
N ARG A 172 -3.05 18.53 -1.26
CA ARG A 172 -3.61 19.17 -0.06
C ARG A 172 -4.15 20.56 -0.39
N TYR A 173 -5.39 20.83 0.06
CA TYR A 173 -5.93 22.18 0.05
C TYR A 173 -5.32 23.02 1.18
N ASP A 174 -4.60 24.08 0.79
CA ASP A 174 -4.05 25.09 1.68
C ASP A 174 -4.03 26.45 0.94
N PRO A 175 -5.01 27.34 1.22
CA PRO A 175 -5.13 28.62 0.53
C PRO A 175 -3.98 29.58 0.84
N ASP A 176 -3.38 29.50 2.04
CA ASP A 176 -2.23 30.34 2.40
C ASP A 176 -0.96 29.87 1.67
N SER A 177 -0.83 28.56 1.43
CA SER A 177 0.26 27.99 0.63
C SER A 177 0.03 28.07 -0.88
N GLY A 178 -1.18 28.40 -1.30
CA GLY A 178 -1.63 28.36 -2.70
C GLY A 178 -1.58 26.96 -3.29
N THR A 179 -2.00 25.92 -2.55
CA THR A 179 -2.03 24.52 -3.01
C THR A 179 -3.45 23.95 -2.97
N GLY A 180 -3.73 22.98 -3.86
CA GLY A 180 -5.00 22.27 -3.89
C GLY A 180 -6.21 23.15 -4.25
N HIS A 181 -7.41 22.66 -3.94
CA HIS A 181 -8.67 23.35 -4.19
C HIS A 181 -9.71 23.03 -3.10
N ALA A 182 -10.53 24.01 -2.70
CA ALA A 182 -11.44 23.89 -1.57
C ALA A 182 -12.49 22.77 -1.73
N ASP A 183 -12.93 22.51 -2.96
CA ASP A 183 -13.90 21.45 -3.27
C ASP A 183 -13.30 20.04 -3.13
N PHE A 184 -11.96 19.95 -3.20
CA PHE A 184 -11.18 18.71 -3.13
C PHE A 184 -10.18 18.72 -1.95
N PRO A 185 -10.65 18.77 -0.69
CA PRO A 185 -9.80 18.86 0.49
C PRO A 185 -9.22 17.51 0.96
N GLY A 186 -9.55 16.40 0.31
CA GLY A 186 -9.22 15.05 0.75
C GLY A 186 -9.89 14.72 2.09
N HIS A 187 -9.11 14.23 3.05
CA HIS A 187 -9.56 13.90 4.40
C HIS A 187 -9.27 15.01 5.43
N ARG A 188 -8.82 16.19 4.99
CA ARG A 188 -8.52 17.33 5.88
C ARG A 188 -9.65 17.55 6.89
N CYS A 189 -9.31 17.95 8.11
CA CYS A 189 -10.28 18.10 9.21
C CYS A 189 -11.00 16.79 9.59
N GLY A 190 -10.32 15.65 9.46
CA GLY A 190 -10.84 14.33 9.81
C GLY A 190 -12.00 13.84 8.93
N GLN A 191 -12.17 14.38 7.71
CA GLN A 191 -13.26 14.03 6.78
C GLN A 191 -13.03 12.71 6.04
N TYR A 192 -12.50 11.70 6.74
CA TYR A 192 -12.12 10.40 6.16
C TYR A 192 -13.30 9.69 5.48
N ALA A 193 -14.48 9.65 6.12
CA ALA A 193 -15.67 8.94 5.63
C ALA A 193 -16.19 9.42 4.26
N THR A 194 -15.88 10.66 3.88
CA THR A 194 -16.36 11.31 2.64
C THR A 194 -15.22 11.76 1.74
N SER A 195 -13.99 11.29 1.99
CA SER A 195 -12.78 11.77 1.29
C SER A 195 -12.54 11.14 -0.08
N ARG A 196 -13.18 10.01 -0.38
CA ARG A 196 -13.08 9.33 -1.68
C ARG A 196 -13.48 10.27 -2.82
N ASN A 197 -12.68 10.30 -3.88
CA ASN A 197 -12.73 11.23 -5.01
C ASN A 197 -12.64 12.72 -4.65
N ARG A 198 -12.25 13.06 -3.40
CA ARG A 198 -12.13 14.45 -2.94
C ARG A 198 -10.69 14.89 -2.75
N TYR A 199 -9.70 14.09 -3.11
CA TYR A 199 -8.31 14.54 -3.09
C TYR A 199 -8.03 15.43 -4.30
N GLY A 200 -7.14 16.42 -4.14
CA GLY A 200 -6.78 17.33 -5.24
C GLY A 200 -6.16 16.62 -6.44
N ILE A 201 -5.56 15.45 -6.22
CA ILE A 201 -5.01 14.59 -7.27
C ILE A 201 -5.52 13.15 -7.05
N LEU A 202 -6.14 12.60 -8.09
CA LEU A 202 -6.66 11.24 -8.16
C LEU A 202 -6.00 10.49 -9.32
N SER A 203 -5.32 9.40 -9.02
CA SER A 203 -4.79 8.46 -10.01
C SER A 203 -5.67 7.21 -10.05
N ASP A 204 -6.31 6.95 -11.18
CA ASP A 204 -7.34 5.93 -11.32
C ASP A 204 -7.05 5.01 -12.51
N GLY A 205 -6.54 3.83 -12.19
CA GLY A 205 -6.00 2.87 -13.16
C GLY A 205 -7.03 2.07 -13.94
N ILE A 206 -8.32 2.14 -13.59
CA ILE A 206 -9.43 1.38 -14.20
C ILE A 206 -9.16 -0.13 -14.40
N PHE A 207 -8.23 -0.72 -13.63
CA PHE A 207 -7.76 -2.09 -13.77
C PHE A 207 -7.29 -2.46 -15.19
N LEU A 208 -6.46 -1.63 -15.85
CA LEU A 208 -5.81 -2.08 -17.10
C LEU A 208 -5.09 -3.42 -16.90
N SER A 209 -5.23 -4.31 -17.89
CA SER A 209 -4.92 -5.75 -17.83
C SER A 209 -3.43 -6.13 -17.77
N GLU A 210 -2.50 -5.16 -17.67
CA GLU A 210 -1.06 -5.39 -17.83
C GLU A 210 -0.20 -4.82 -16.70
N GLY A 211 -0.61 -5.00 -15.43
CA GLY A 211 0.29 -4.74 -14.30
C GLY A 211 0.82 -3.30 -14.20
N HIS A 212 -0.03 -2.34 -14.55
CA HIS A 212 0.33 -0.92 -14.56
C HIS A 212 0.42 -0.33 -13.14
N MET A 213 1.25 0.71 -13.00
CA MET A 213 1.37 1.50 -11.77
C MET A 213 0.46 2.73 -11.80
N GLY A 214 -0.17 3.03 -10.66
CA GLY A 214 -0.89 4.30 -10.47
C GLY A 214 0.09 5.46 -10.58
N VAL A 215 1.10 5.47 -9.71
CA VAL A 215 2.20 6.44 -9.70
C VAL A 215 3.54 5.71 -9.75
N GLY A 216 4.35 5.97 -10.76
CA GLY A 216 5.73 5.51 -10.86
C GLY A 216 6.71 6.65 -10.57
N ILE A 217 7.64 6.42 -9.65
CA ILE A 217 8.71 7.38 -9.35
C ILE A 217 10.06 6.70 -9.58
N GLY A 218 10.86 7.33 -10.44
CA GLY A 218 12.20 6.88 -10.81
C GLY A 218 13.24 8.00 -10.65
N ASP A 219 14.50 7.62 -10.46
CA ASP A 219 15.67 8.53 -10.45
C ASP A 219 15.61 9.73 -9.49
N ALA A 220 14.72 9.69 -8.50
CA ALA A 220 14.54 10.75 -7.52
C ALA A 220 14.95 10.28 -6.11
N HIS A 221 15.37 11.23 -5.26
CA HIS A 221 15.56 11.01 -3.82
C HIS A 221 15.14 12.26 -3.05
N SER A 222 15.02 12.17 -1.72
CA SER A 222 14.67 13.28 -0.84
C SER A 222 13.38 13.99 -1.27
N PHE A 223 12.26 13.27 -1.35
CA PHE A 223 10.98 13.83 -1.78
C PHE A 223 9.83 13.45 -0.84
N GLU A 224 8.72 14.15 -0.98
CA GLU A 224 7.52 13.90 -0.19
C GLU A 224 6.30 13.72 -1.09
N LEU A 225 5.48 12.71 -0.76
CA LEU A 225 4.13 12.53 -1.31
C LEU A 225 3.12 12.71 -0.19
N GLU A 226 2.16 13.61 -0.37
CA GLU A 226 1.03 13.78 0.54
C GLU A 226 -0.30 14.05 -0.16
N TYR A 227 -1.40 13.67 0.49
CA TYR A 227 -2.75 14.00 0.03
C TYR A 227 -3.02 13.56 -1.43
N LEU A 228 -2.71 12.31 -1.75
CA LEU A 228 -3.01 11.68 -3.03
C LEU A 228 -4.01 10.54 -2.85
N GLU A 229 -4.91 10.39 -3.81
CA GLU A 229 -5.77 9.22 -3.95
C GLU A 229 -5.31 8.38 -5.12
N VAL A 230 -5.12 7.08 -4.90
CA VAL A 230 -4.75 6.13 -5.95
C VAL A 230 -5.69 4.93 -5.89
N THR A 231 -6.29 4.57 -7.02
CA THR A 231 -7.23 3.46 -7.07
C THR A 231 -7.17 2.68 -8.36
N ARG A 232 -7.60 1.41 -8.30
CA ARG A 232 -7.77 0.53 -9.46
C ARG A 232 -6.51 0.32 -10.26
N SER A 233 -5.35 0.40 -9.61
CA SER A 233 -4.06 0.08 -10.20
C SER A 233 -3.90 -1.42 -10.39
N GLY A 234 -3.29 -1.83 -11.50
CA GLY A 234 -3.15 -3.23 -11.90
C GLY A 234 -2.04 -3.98 -11.16
N PHE A 235 -0.93 -3.31 -10.88
CA PHE A 235 0.18 -3.90 -10.14
C PHE A 235 0.46 -3.19 -8.81
N ALA A 236 0.82 -1.90 -8.80
CA ALA A 236 0.95 -1.15 -7.56
C ALA A 236 0.28 0.22 -7.66
N GLY A 237 -0.30 0.67 -6.55
CA GLY A 237 -0.76 2.05 -6.44
C GLY A 237 0.40 3.03 -6.63
N VAL A 238 1.43 2.91 -5.80
CA VAL A 238 2.66 3.69 -5.89
C VAL A 238 3.86 2.76 -6.02
N ARG A 239 4.69 3.00 -7.03
CA ARG A 239 5.98 2.35 -7.23
C ARG A 239 7.10 3.36 -7.10
N ILE A 240 8.03 3.12 -6.18
CA ILE A 240 9.26 3.90 -6.04
C ILE A 240 10.43 2.95 -6.19
N ASN A 241 11.25 3.13 -7.23
CA ASN A 241 12.45 2.32 -7.41
C ASN A 241 13.57 3.15 -8.06
N ARG A 242 14.80 2.77 -7.76
CA ARG A 242 15.99 3.21 -8.51
C ARG A 242 16.82 1.97 -8.80
N ALA A 243 17.03 1.65 -10.07
CA ALA A 243 17.86 0.51 -10.41
C ALA A 243 19.33 0.79 -10.05
N ALA A 244 20.05 -0.24 -9.60
CA ALA A 244 21.51 -0.17 -9.57
C ALA A 244 22.04 -0.12 -11.01
N SER A 245 23.10 0.64 -11.23
CA SER A 245 23.76 0.71 -12.53
C SER A 245 25.27 0.57 -12.35
N GLY A 246 25.91 -0.27 -13.18
CA GLY A 246 27.34 -0.53 -13.09
C GLY A 246 27.81 -1.09 -11.75
N GLY A 247 26.95 -1.82 -11.03
CA GLY A 247 27.25 -2.34 -9.69
C GLY A 247 27.21 -1.29 -8.57
N VAL A 248 26.70 -0.09 -8.85
CA VAL A 248 26.49 0.97 -7.86
C VAL A 248 25.00 1.19 -7.67
N ALA A 249 24.53 1.00 -6.44
CA ALA A 249 23.17 1.32 -6.07
C ALA A 249 23.07 2.82 -5.73
N PRO A 250 22.18 3.57 -6.38
CA PRO A 250 21.96 4.97 -6.03
C PRO A 250 21.26 5.08 -4.67
N ALA A 251 21.34 6.26 -4.05
CA ALA A 251 20.68 6.51 -2.77
C ALA A 251 19.15 6.62 -2.95
N LEU A 252 18.40 6.09 -1.97
CA LEU A 252 16.92 6.17 -1.92
C LEU A 252 16.49 6.76 -0.56
N ASN A 253 17.06 7.91 -0.22
CA ASN A 253 17.02 8.49 1.13
C ASN A 253 16.05 9.67 1.27
N ASP A 254 15.70 9.98 2.52
CA ASP A 254 14.93 11.17 2.96
C ASP A 254 13.56 11.30 2.29
N ILE A 255 12.90 10.16 2.06
CA ILE A 255 11.58 10.11 1.43
C ILE A 255 10.49 10.13 2.51
N LYS A 256 9.41 10.86 2.26
CA LYS A 256 8.21 10.87 3.11
C LYS A 256 6.98 10.47 2.31
N LEU A 257 6.25 9.48 2.79
CA LEU A 257 5.00 9.01 2.20
C LEU A 257 3.93 9.08 3.27
N HIS A 258 3.03 10.06 3.19
CA HIS A 258 1.99 10.20 4.20
C HIS A 258 0.67 10.73 3.68
N ASP A 259 -0.39 10.54 4.45
CA ASP A 259 -1.73 11.06 4.11
C ASP A 259 -2.24 10.54 2.73
N LEU A 260 -1.71 9.40 2.29
CA LEU A 260 -2.10 8.73 1.05
C LEU A 260 -3.33 7.86 1.29
N TYR A 261 -4.23 7.85 0.32
CA TYR A 261 -5.35 6.93 0.26
C TYR A 261 -5.22 6.07 -0.99
N ILE A 262 -4.69 4.87 -0.79
CA ILE A 262 -4.46 3.90 -1.88
C ILE A 262 -5.41 2.74 -1.66
N HIS A 263 -6.29 2.49 -2.61
CA HIS A 263 -7.32 1.49 -2.41
C HIS A 263 -7.80 0.79 -3.68
N ASP A 264 -8.35 -0.41 -3.51
CA ASP A 264 -8.90 -1.20 -4.60
C ASP A 264 -7.85 -1.44 -5.70
N THR A 265 -6.67 -1.94 -5.34
CA THR A 265 -5.62 -2.31 -6.30
C THR A 265 -5.66 -3.81 -6.57
N ALA A 266 -5.34 -4.23 -7.79
CA ALA A 266 -5.35 -5.65 -8.16
C ALA A 266 -4.18 -6.44 -7.56
N SER A 267 -3.10 -5.75 -7.17
CA SER A 267 -1.97 -6.36 -6.49
C SER A 267 -1.59 -5.48 -5.30
N GLU A 268 -0.50 -4.72 -5.36
CA GLU A 268 0.05 -4.00 -4.22
C GLU A 268 -0.52 -2.58 -4.06
N ALA A 269 -0.45 -1.99 -2.86
CA ALA A 269 -0.66 -0.54 -2.70
C ALA A 269 0.65 0.24 -2.85
N ILE A 270 1.68 -0.09 -2.07
CA ILE A 270 3.01 0.52 -2.20
C ILE A 270 4.05 -0.55 -2.49
N TYR A 271 4.76 -0.40 -3.61
CA TYR A 271 6.00 -1.10 -3.94
C TYR A 271 7.16 -0.10 -3.82
N PHE A 272 8.07 -0.32 -2.88
CA PHE A 272 9.21 0.58 -2.65
C PHE A 272 10.53 -0.19 -2.60
N GLY A 273 11.53 0.31 -3.33
CA GLY A 273 12.85 -0.27 -3.45
C GLY A 273 12.93 -1.29 -4.59
N SER A 274 13.81 -2.28 -4.46
CA SER A 274 14.03 -3.31 -5.48
C SER A 274 14.04 -4.69 -4.85
N THR A 275 13.42 -5.67 -5.51
CA THR A 275 13.50 -7.11 -5.19
C THR A 275 14.60 -7.82 -6.00
N GLN A 276 15.37 -7.10 -6.81
CA GLN A 276 16.49 -7.66 -7.58
C GLN A 276 17.68 -7.99 -6.67
N GLY A 277 18.61 -8.78 -7.19
CA GLY A 277 19.84 -9.14 -6.47
C GLY A 277 20.70 -7.92 -6.11
N ALA A 278 21.46 -8.03 -5.02
CA ALA A 278 22.38 -7.00 -4.56
C ALA A 278 23.38 -6.57 -5.65
N PRO A 279 23.83 -5.31 -5.65
CA PRO A 279 23.53 -4.28 -4.65
C PRO A 279 22.17 -3.60 -4.88
N THR A 280 21.43 -3.39 -3.80
CA THR A 280 20.15 -2.66 -3.82
C THR A 280 20.28 -1.22 -3.29
N PRO A 281 19.44 -0.27 -3.70
CA PRO A 281 19.38 1.05 -3.07
C PRO A 281 19.05 0.92 -1.58
N LEU A 282 19.85 1.53 -0.72
CA LEU A 282 19.56 1.63 0.70
C LEU A 282 18.67 2.85 0.96
N ALA A 283 17.57 2.63 1.66
CA ALA A 283 16.59 3.66 1.97
C ALA A 283 16.72 4.17 3.41
N THR A 284 17.59 5.16 3.60
CA THR A 284 17.78 5.84 4.89
C THR A 284 16.77 6.97 5.08
N ASN A 285 16.38 7.25 6.32
CA ASN A 285 15.43 8.31 6.69
C ASN A 285 14.07 8.24 5.95
N LEU A 286 13.65 7.05 5.51
CA LEU A 286 12.32 6.86 4.93
C LEU A 286 11.24 6.97 6.01
N LYS A 287 10.23 7.80 5.79
CA LYS A 287 9.06 7.93 6.68
C LYS A 287 7.81 7.52 5.93
N VAL A 288 7.08 6.54 6.47
CA VAL A 288 5.77 6.10 5.94
C VAL A 288 4.75 6.22 7.05
N TYR A 289 3.84 7.18 6.97
CA TYR A 289 2.89 7.41 8.07
C TYR A 289 1.53 7.96 7.67
N ASN A 290 0.53 7.76 8.53
CA ASN A 290 -0.83 8.25 8.31
C ASN A 290 -1.47 7.84 6.97
N ASN A 291 -1.09 6.68 6.43
CA ASN A 291 -1.62 6.19 5.16
C ASN A 291 -2.79 5.22 5.37
N ARG A 292 -3.76 5.27 4.47
CA ARG A 292 -4.82 4.26 4.30
C ARG A 292 -4.51 3.42 3.07
N LEU A 293 -4.00 2.20 3.29
CA LEU A 293 -3.72 1.23 2.23
C LEU A 293 -4.73 0.08 2.35
N VAL A 294 -5.70 0.03 1.42
CA VAL A 294 -6.98 -0.66 1.67
C VAL A 294 -7.44 -1.52 0.50
N ARG A 295 -7.85 -2.77 0.73
CA ARG A 295 -8.40 -3.68 -0.31
C ARG A 295 -7.44 -3.87 -1.49
N THR A 296 -6.27 -4.42 -1.18
CA THR A 296 -5.23 -4.75 -2.15
C THR A 296 -5.32 -6.24 -2.50
N GLY A 297 -5.19 -6.58 -3.79
CA GLY A 297 -5.23 -7.99 -4.22
C GLY A 297 -4.09 -8.82 -3.64
N SER A 298 -2.89 -8.22 -3.50
CA SER A 298 -1.72 -8.77 -2.82
C SER A 298 -1.32 -7.86 -1.63
N GLU A 299 -0.03 -7.64 -1.37
CA GLU A 299 0.49 -6.84 -0.26
C GLU A 299 -0.01 -5.38 -0.25
N ALA A 300 -0.54 -4.93 0.89
CA ALA A 300 -0.79 -3.51 1.13
C ALA A 300 0.52 -2.70 1.19
N LEU A 301 1.60 -3.29 1.71
CA LEU A 301 2.91 -2.65 1.76
C LEU A 301 4.00 -3.65 1.38
N GLN A 302 4.79 -3.32 0.37
CA GLN A 302 6.04 -4.00 0.06
C GLN A 302 7.18 -2.98 0.06
N ILE A 303 8.03 -3.03 1.07
CA ILE A 303 9.09 -2.06 1.29
C ILE A 303 10.44 -2.76 1.44
N GLN A 304 11.41 -2.39 0.61
CA GLN A 304 12.68 -3.09 0.53
C GLN A 304 13.85 -2.22 0.98
N SER A 305 14.89 -2.87 1.50
CA SER A 305 16.21 -2.28 1.77
C SER A 305 16.19 -1.04 2.66
N LEU A 306 15.39 -1.09 3.74
CA LEU A 306 15.35 -0.02 4.73
C LEU A 306 16.69 0.12 5.48
N GLY A 307 17.12 1.37 5.64
CA GLY A 307 18.33 1.75 6.35
C GLY A 307 18.05 2.62 7.58
N ASP A 308 19.12 3.19 8.12
CA ASP A 308 19.11 4.03 9.31
C ASP A 308 18.08 5.18 9.23
N GLY A 309 17.38 5.42 10.34
CA GLY A 309 16.38 6.48 10.46
C GLY A 309 15.01 6.17 9.86
N ALA A 310 14.83 4.99 9.24
CA ALA A 310 13.54 4.60 8.66
C ALA A 310 12.46 4.38 9.72
N GLU A 311 11.24 4.85 9.44
CA GLU A 311 10.10 4.77 10.35
C GLU A 311 8.81 4.53 9.59
N VAL A 312 8.07 3.48 9.99
CA VAL A 312 6.75 3.16 9.45
C VAL A 312 5.77 3.23 10.61
N HIS A 313 4.88 4.23 10.63
CA HIS A 313 4.03 4.45 11.80
C HIS A 313 2.66 5.01 11.53
N HIS A 314 1.71 4.71 12.39
CA HIS A 314 0.35 5.27 12.32
C HIS A 314 -0.33 5.04 10.97
N ASN A 315 -0.05 3.91 10.31
CA ASN A 315 -0.70 3.52 9.06
C ASN A 315 -1.80 2.49 9.35
N VAL A 316 -2.76 2.42 8.43
CA VAL A 316 -3.74 1.33 8.38
C VAL A 316 -3.57 0.54 7.09
N PHE A 317 -3.16 -0.72 7.24
CA PHE A 317 -3.04 -1.73 6.19
C PHE A 317 -4.21 -2.70 6.33
N ALA A 318 -5.36 -2.37 5.72
CA ALA A 318 -6.61 -3.08 5.96
C ALA A 318 -7.11 -3.81 4.71
N PHE A 319 -7.60 -5.03 4.91
CA PHE A 319 -8.07 -5.87 3.80
C PHE A 319 -6.96 -6.07 2.76
N GLY A 320 -5.74 -6.35 3.23
CA GLY A 320 -4.63 -6.74 2.36
C GLY A 320 -4.79 -8.18 1.87
N ALA A 321 -4.25 -8.46 0.68
CA ALA A 321 -4.26 -9.75 0.00
C ALA A 321 -5.66 -10.40 -0.14
N ILE A 322 -6.64 -9.63 -0.60
CA ILE A 322 -8.00 -10.14 -0.81
C ILE A 322 -8.10 -11.10 -2.00
N ASP A 323 -7.11 -11.14 -2.90
CA ASP A 323 -7.04 -12.08 -4.03
C ASP A 323 -6.31 -13.39 -3.71
N TRP A 324 -6.14 -13.75 -2.44
CA TRP A 324 -5.36 -14.93 -2.01
C TRP A 324 -5.72 -16.27 -2.68
N ARG A 325 -6.95 -16.44 -3.20
CA ARG A 325 -7.34 -17.65 -3.95
C ARG A 325 -6.74 -17.70 -5.35
N ALA A 326 -6.47 -16.54 -5.95
CA ALA A 326 -6.06 -16.39 -7.34
C ALA A 326 -4.86 -15.46 -7.57
N VAL A 327 -4.16 -15.07 -6.51
CA VAL A 327 -2.95 -14.25 -6.52
C VAL A 327 -1.95 -14.71 -7.59
N PHE A 328 -1.18 -13.81 -8.20
CA PHE A 328 -0.28 -14.10 -9.32
C PHE A 328 0.92 -15.02 -8.99
N GLN A 329 1.27 -15.19 -7.72
CA GLN A 329 2.29 -16.16 -7.28
C GLN A 329 2.04 -16.63 -5.85
N GLN A 330 2.48 -17.86 -5.52
CA GLN A 330 2.47 -18.35 -4.15
C GLN A 330 3.30 -17.43 -3.25
N TYR A 331 2.80 -17.16 -2.04
CA TYR A 331 3.40 -16.26 -1.04
C TYR A 331 3.35 -14.77 -1.40
N GLN A 332 2.52 -14.36 -2.38
CA GLN A 332 2.21 -12.96 -2.65
C GLN A 332 0.85 -12.56 -2.08
N ASP A 333 0.41 -13.27 -1.04
CA ASP A 333 -0.89 -13.14 -0.38
C ASP A 333 -0.72 -12.76 1.09
N ASN A 334 0.36 -12.01 1.39
CA ASN A 334 0.59 -11.41 2.69
C ASN A 334 -0.07 -10.03 2.77
N ASN A 335 -0.30 -9.54 3.98
CA ASN A 335 -0.70 -8.16 4.15
C ASN A 335 0.47 -7.21 3.85
N SER A 336 1.65 -7.47 4.42
CA SER A 336 2.79 -6.59 4.30
C SER A 336 4.10 -7.37 4.22
N GLN A 337 5.08 -6.78 3.55
CA GLN A 337 6.45 -7.26 3.45
C GLN A 337 7.44 -6.11 3.68
N ALA A 338 8.44 -6.36 4.52
CA ALA A 338 9.50 -5.40 4.80
C ALA A 338 10.88 -6.06 4.83
N THR A 339 11.85 -5.48 4.11
CA THR A 339 13.26 -5.85 4.22
C THR A 339 14.10 -4.72 4.79
N VAL A 340 14.97 -5.06 5.73
CA VAL A 340 15.88 -4.12 6.42
C VAL A 340 17.33 -4.53 6.21
N ARG A 341 18.22 -3.55 6.19
CA ARG A 341 19.65 -3.73 5.88
C ARG A 341 20.59 -3.24 6.96
N SER A 342 20.43 -2.00 7.46
CA SER A 342 21.31 -1.45 8.50
C SER A 342 20.67 -0.31 9.30
N GLY A 343 21.22 -0.02 10.47
CA GLY A 343 20.86 1.15 11.28
C GLY A 343 19.62 0.95 12.16
N ARG A 344 19.13 2.06 12.72
CA ARG A 344 17.96 2.12 13.60
C ARG A 344 16.69 2.27 12.79
N ILE A 345 15.78 1.31 12.90
CA ILE A 345 14.53 1.24 12.13
C ILE A 345 13.37 0.97 13.08
N ARG A 346 12.22 1.63 12.87
CA ARG A 346 11.07 1.49 13.77
C ARG A 346 9.76 1.29 13.00
N PHE A 347 8.97 0.34 13.48
CA PHE A 347 7.60 0.10 13.04
C PHE A 347 6.70 0.28 14.26
N HIS A 348 5.83 1.30 14.28
CA HIS A 348 5.01 1.52 15.47
C HIS A 348 3.64 2.13 15.26
N HIS A 349 2.71 1.78 16.14
CA HIS A 349 1.34 2.32 16.12
C HIS A 349 0.59 2.02 14.80
N ASN A 350 1.00 0.99 14.05
CA ASN A 350 0.33 0.59 12.81
C ASN A 350 -0.77 -0.43 13.09
N VAL A 351 -1.70 -0.52 12.13
CA VAL A 351 -2.77 -1.52 12.09
C VAL A 351 -2.57 -2.40 10.86
N PHE A 352 -2.34 -3.70 11.07
CA PHE A 352 -2.24 -4.72 10.02
C PHE A 352 -3.42 -5.68 10.15
N VAL A 353 -4.32 -5.65 9.18
CA VAL A 353 -5.58 -6.39 9.25
C VAL A 353 -5.91 -7.04 7.91
N GLY A 354 -6.18 -8.34 7.93
CA GLY A 354 -6.36 -9.14 6.72
C GLY A 354 -5.02 -9.68 6.18
N GLY A 355 -5.08 -10.58 5.20
CA GLY A 355 -3.93 -11.30 4.64
C GLY A 355 -4.08 -12.81 4.79
N ALA A 356 -3.74 -13.59 3.77
CA ALA A 356 -3.88 -15.05 3.83
C ALA A 356 -2.60 -15.75 4.31
N GLY A 357 -1.44 -15.38 3.76
CA GLY A 357 -0.16 -16.00 4.06
C GLY A 357 0.47 -15.51 5.37
N ALA A 358 0.61 -14.19 5.52
CA ALA A 358 1.08 -13.57 6.77
C ALA A 358 0.56 -12.15 6.95
N LEU A 359 0.53 -11.65 8.20
CA LEU A 359 0.31 -10.22 8.46
C LEU A 359 1.57 -9.39 8.20
N LEU A 360 2.75 -9.96 8.44
CA LEU A 360 4.02 -9.35 8.04
C LEU A 360 5.05 -10.42 7.70
N ASN A 361 5.62 -10.31 6.51
CA ASN A 361 6.88 -10.95 6.15
C ASN A 361 8.03 -9.95 6.35
N PHE A 362 8.85 -10.19 7.36
CA PHE A 362 9.96 -9.35 7.73
C PHE A 362 11.30 -10.03 7.43
N PHE A 363 12.20 -9.35 6.74
CA PHE A 363 13.50 -9.88 6.34
C PHE A 363 14.64 -8.97 6.80
N ALA A 364 15.57 -9.51 7.58
CA ALA A 364 16.82 -8.83 7.92
C ALA A 364 17.97 -9.33 7.04
N GLN A 365 18.26 -8.58 5.97
CA GLN A 365 19.18 -9.00 4.90
C GLN A 365 20.25 -7.93 4.65
N PRO A 366 21.19 -7.74 5.60
CA PRO A 366 22.33 -6.85 5.37
C PRO A 366 23.16 -7.30 4.16
N GLU A 367 23.64 -6.34 3.36
CA GLU A 367 24.61 -6.55 2.30
C GLU A 367 26.04 -6.25 2.79
N THR A 368 27.05 -6.58 1.99
CA THR A 368 28.45 -6.30 2.31
C THR A 368 28.67 -4.80 2.51
N GLY A 369 29.23 -4.41 3.66
CA GLY A 369 29.50 -3.01 4.02
C GLY A 369 28.42 -2.38 4.89
N ASP A 370 27.27 -3.04 5.05
CA ASP A 370 26.20 -2.58 5.93
C ASP A 370 26.60 -2.69 7.41
N GLY A 371 26.15 -1.71 8.21
CA GLY A 371 26.29 -1.71 9.67
C GLY A 371 25.29 -2.64 10.37
N PRO A 372 25.40 -2.78 11.70
CA PRO A 372 24.44 -3.56 12.48
C PRO A 372 23.02 -2.98 12.40
N LEU A 373 22.02 -3.85 12.58
CA LEU A 373 20.61 -3.50 12.66
C LEU A 373 20.14 -3.31 14.10
N ASP A 374 19.33 -2.29 14.32
CA ASP A 374 18.61 -2.04 15.55
C ASP A 374 17.13 -1.78 15.22
N VAL A 375 16.29 -2.82 15.31
CA VAL A 375 14.91 -2.75 14.80
C VAL A 375 13.88 -2.92 15.90
N ASP A 376 12.95 -1.98 15.99
CA ASP A 376 11.83 -2.02 16.92
C ASP A 376 10.48 -2.18 16.22
N PHE A 377 9.67 -3.08 16.76
CA PHE A 377 8.24 -3.19 16.50
C PHE A 377 7.51 -2.85 17.80
N THR A 378 6.90 -1.68 17.87
CA THR A 378 6.26 -1.19 19.11
C THR A 378 4.81 -0.78 18.91
N ASP A 379 3.93 -1.22 19.81
CA ASP A 379 2.54 -0.73 19.85
C ASP A 379 1.76 -0.94 18.53
N ASN A 380 2.05 -2.00 17.77
CA ASN A 380 1.30 -2.34 16.56
C ASN A 380 0.15 -3.32 16.87
N TYR A 381 -0.91 -3.24 16.09
CA TYR A 381 -2.04 -4.17 16.14
C TYR A 381 -2.07 -5.04 14.87
N PHE A 382 -2.05 -6.35 15.08
CA PHE A 382 -2.04 -7.38 14.04
C PHE A 382 -3.28 -8.27 14.19
N ALA A 383 -4.12 -8.36 13.17
CA ALA A 383 -5.30 -9.22 13.24
C ALA A 383 -5.71 -9.90 11.94
N ASP A 384 -6.36 -11.05 12.10
CA ASP A 384 -7.24 -11.67 11.13
C ASP A 384 -6.53 -12.18 9.87
N THR A 385 -5.76 -13.27 10.01
CA THR A 385 -5.07 -13.98 8.91
C THR A 385 -5.39 -15.46 8.89
N LEU A 386 -5.23 -16.11 7.73
CA LEU A 386 -5.46 -17.55 7.54
C LEU A 386 -4.26 -18.44 7.88
N SER A 387 -3.06 -17.87 8.03
CA SER A 387 -1.84 -18.64 8.21
C SER A 387 -1.00 -18.08 9.36
N LEU A 388 -0.05 -17.17 9.13
CA LEU A 388 0.95 -16.80 10.14
C LEU A 388 0.82 -15.33 10.56
N GLY A 389 1.07 -15.01 11.84
CA GLY A 389 1.14 -13.61 12.24
C GLY A 389 2.35 -12.94 11.57
N ILE A 390 3.55 -13.37 11.96
CA ILE A 390 4.81 -12.80 11.48
C ILE A 390 5.75 -13.91 11.00
N TRP A 391 6.30 -13.75 9.81
CA TRP A 391 7.50 -14.47 9.38
C TRP A 391 8.73 -13.56 9.55
N PHE A 392 9.75 -14.04 10.26
CA PHE A 392 11.04 -13.35 10.40
C PHE A 392 12.14 -14.16 9.69
N GLY A 393 12.48 -13.75 8.47
CA GLY A 393 13.57 -14.28 7.66
C GLY A 393 14.85 -13.43 7.69
N GLY A 394 15.88 -13.91 6.98
CA GLY A 394 17.15 -13.19 6.80
C GLY A 394 18.38 -13.95 7.31
N THR A 395 19.55 -13.30 7.21
CA THR A 395 20.87 -13.89 7.49
C THR A 395 21.64 -13.14 8.57
N VAL A 396 20.95 -12.28 9.33
CA VAL A 396 21.54 -11.37 10.30
C VAL A 396 22.14 -12.08 11.53
N GLY A 397 23.30 -11.57 11.99
CA GLY A 397 24.11 -12.12 13.08
C GLY A 397 24.07 -11.35 14.40
N THR A 398 24.92 -11.74 15.36
CA THR A 398 24.89 -11.29 16.76
C THR A 398 25.12 -9.79 17.00
N GLY A 399 25.66 -9.05 16.02
CA GLY A 399 25.85 -7.59 16.13
C GLY A 399 24.57 -6.77 16.00
N SER A 400 23.47 -7.38 15.55
CA SER A 400 22.17 -6.72 15.40
C SER A 400 21.21 -7.12 16.52
N LYS A 401 20.16 -6.33 16.75
CA LYS A 401 19.13 -6.62 17.76
C LYS A 401 17.73 -6.24 17.28
N PHE A 402 16.76 -6.99 17.78
CA PHE A 402 15.35 -6.85 17.41
C PHE A 402 14.48 -6.79 18.66
N LEU A 403 13.62 -5.79 18.76
CA LEU A 403 12.67 -5.62 19.85
C LEU A 403 11.24 -5.71 19.30
N TRP A 404 10.43 -6.56 19.91
CA TRP A 404 8.99 -6.64 19.73
C TRP A 404 8.35 -6.29 21.06
N GLU A 405 7.78 -5.10 21.17
CA GLU A 405 7.25 -4.60 22.44
C GLU A 405 5.82 -4.06 22.33
N ARG A 406 4.95 -4.45 23.28
CA ARG A 406 3.56 -3.97 23.37
C ARG A 406 2.71 -4.17 22.09
N ASN A 407 3.06 -5.13 21.24
CA ASN A 407 2.24 -5.47 20.08
C ASN A 407 1.07 -6.38 20.49
N ALA A 408 0.00 -6.32 19.71
CA ALA A 408 -1.20 -7.12 19.90
C ALA A 408 -1.46 -8.02 18.70
N PHE A 409 -1.77 -9.30 18.94
CA PHE A 409 -2.02 -10.29 17.89
C PHE A 409 -3.32 -11.03 18.13
N ARG A 410 -4.22 -11.06 17.13
CA ARG A 410 -5.47 -11.80 17.22
C ARG A 410 -6.01 -12.35 15.91
N GLY A 411 -7.04 -13.19 15.99
CA GLY A 411 -7.69 -13.75 14.79
C GLY A 411 -6.75 -14.58 13.91
N LEU A 412 -5.81 -15.33 14.53
CA LEU A 412 -4.83 -16.16 13.83
C LEU A 412 -5.38 -17.58 13.59
N GLU A 413 -6.55 -17.67 12.95
CA GLU A 413 -7.25 -18.93 12.71
C GLU A 413 -6.72 -19.61 11.45
N PHE A 414 -6.21 -20.84 11.59
CA PHE A 414 -5.64 -21.54 10.44
C PHE A 414 -6.72 -22.00 9.44
N GLY A 415 -6.72 -21.40 8.25
CA GLY A 415 -7.58 -21.77 7.13
C GLY A 415 -6.87 -21.83 5.79
N TYR A 416 -5.55 -21.63 5.76
CA TYR A 416 -4.73 -21.56 4.55
C TYR A 416 -4.76 -22.83 3.69
N GLN A 417 -5.03 -23.98 4.32
CA GLN A 417 -5.17 -25.28 3.67
C GLN A 417 -6.30 -25.37 2.66
N SER A 418 -7.26 -24.43 2.66
CA SER A 418 -8.32 -24.38 1.65
C SER A 418 -7.79 -24.09 0.25
N VAL A 419 -6.64 -23.41 0.14
CA VAL A 419 -5.95 -23.16 -1.14
C VAL A 419 -4.65 -23.94 -1.22
N TYR A 420 -3.97 -24.18 -0.10
CA TYR A 420 -2.70 -24.91 -0.07
C TYR A 420 -2.79 -26.17 0.80
N PRO A 421 -3.32 -27.30 0.29
CA PRO A 421 -3.70 -28.46 1.12
C PRO A 421 -2.57 -29.14 1.89
N THR A 422 -1.31 -28.90 1.52
CA THR A 422 -0.13 -29.41 2.22
C THR A 422 0.34 -28.51 3.36
N SER A 423 -0.25 -27.32 3.51
CA SER A 423 0.06 -26.40 4.60
C SER A 423 -0.49 -26.92 5.92
N SER A 424 0.22 -26.61 7.01
CA SER A 424 -0.19 -26.94 8.37
C SER A 424 -0.17 -25.69 9.24
N ASP A 425 -0.96 -25.70 10.32
CA ASP A 425 -0.96 -24.60 11.28
C ASP A 425 0.47 -24.40 11.83
N PRO A 426 1.05 -23.19 11.70
CA PRO A 426 2.38 -22.91 12.24
C PRO A 426 2.49 -23.16 13.75
N GLY A 427 1.37 -23.12 14.48
CA GLY A 427 1.32 -23.29 15.94
C GLY A 427 1.98 -22.16 16.73
N VAL A 428 2.36 -21.07 16.03
CA VAL A 428 3.06 -19.90 16.58
C VAL A 428 2.51 -18.60 15.99
N VAL A 429 2.62 -17.51 16.75
CA VAL A 429 2.33 -16.15 16.29
C VAL A 429 3.46 -15.66 15.37
N LEU A 430 4.71 -15.80 15.83
CA LEU A 430 5.91 -15.46 15.07
C LEU A 430 6.74 -16.71 14.81
N SER A 431 7.11 -16.91 13.54
CA SER A 431 8.09 -17.91 13.13
C SER A 431 9.36 -17.22 12.67
N LYS A 432 10.53 -17.87 12.89
CA LYS A 432 11.83 -17.31 12.52
C LYS A 432 12.67 -18.30 11.72
N ALA A 433 13.45 -17.81 10.78
CA ALA A 433 14.47 -18.59 10.11
C ALA A 433 15.61 -18.97 11.09
N ASN A 434 16.22 -20.13 10.86
CA ASN A 434 17.37 -20.60 11.65
C ASN A 434 18.64 -19.78 11.40
N THR A 435 18.72 -19.11 10.25
CA THR A 435 19.81 -18.21 9.85
C THR A 435 19.78 -16.87 10.59
N VAL A 436 18.67 -16.54 11.26
CA VAL A 436 18.59 -15.37 12.16
C VAL A 436 19.13 -15.78 13.53
N THR A 437 20.34 -15.29 13.82
CA THR A 437 21.10 -15.59 15.06
C THR A 437 21.28 -14.38 15.98
N SER A 438 20.74 -13.23 15.59
CA SER A 438 20.68 -12.03 16.44
C SER A 438 19.82 -12.23 17.68
N PRO A 439 20.12 -11.51 18.78
CA PRO A 439 19.20 -11.34 19.90
C PRO A 439 17.83 -10.80 19.47
N ILE A 440 16.77 -11.46 19.93
CA ILE A 440 15.38 -11.04 19.73
C ILE A 440 14.72 -10.91 21.11
N THR A 441 14.14 -9.75 21.39
CA THR A 441 13.44 -9.47 22.64
C THR A 441 11.94 -9.35 22.40
N PHE A 442 11.15 -10.11 23.14
CA PHE A 442 9.69 -9.94 23.23
C PHE A 442 9.34 -9.34 24.59
N LYS A 443 8.72 -8.17 24.61
CA LYS A 443 8.35 -7.50 25.85
C LYS A 443 6.89 -7.05 25.85
N ASP A 444 6.13 -7.43 26.86
CA ASP A 444 4.77 -6.93 27.08
C ASP A 444 3.81 -7.07 25.87
N ASN A 445 4.06 -8.03 24.97
CA ASN A 445 3.15 -8.33 23.86
C ASN A 445 1.93 -9.10 24.36
N ARG A 446 0.79 -8.92 23.70
CA ARG A 446 -0.45 -9.63 24.00
C ARG A 446 -0.89 -10.41 22.77
N TRP A 447 -1.28 -11.67 22.94
CA TRP A 447 -1.86 -12.46 21.86
C TRP A 447 -2.98 -13.34 22.37
N GLU A 448 -3.93 -13.70 21.50
CA GLU A 448 -5.00 -14.63 21.82
C GLU A 448 -4.95 -15.92 21.00
N GLY A 449 -5.68 -16.94 21.47
CA GLY A 449 -5.82 -18.23 20.80
C GLY A 449 -4.85 -19.30 21.31
N SER A 450 -4.82 -20.42 20.58
CA SER A 450 -4.11 -21.64 20.97
C SER A 450 -2.61 -21.62 20.66
N ARG A 451 -2.15 -20.65 19.86
CA ARG A 451 -0.76 -20.59 19.39
C ARG A 451 0.19 -20.11 20.47
N ARG A 452 1.44 -20.55 20.38
CA ARG A 452 2.54 -20.00 21.19
C ARG A 452 3.02 -18.69 20.59
N LEU A 453 3.70 -17.85 21.37
CA LEU A 453 4.32 -16.64 20.81
C LEU A 453 5.37 -16.99 19.75
N ILE A 454 6.25 -17.94 20.07
CA ILE A 454 7.32 -18.44 19.20
C ILE A 454 7.66 -19.88 19.55
N SER A 455 8.32 -20.61 18.64
CA SER A 455 8.72 -22.00 18.86
C SER A 455 9.66 -22.14 20.06
N GLY A 456 9.40 -23.15 20.89
CA GLY A 456 10.20 -23.51 22.07
C GLY A 456 9.94 -22.65 23.32
N LEU A 457 9.15 -21.58 23.23
CA LEU A 457 8.69 -20.82 24.40
C LEU A 457 7.30 -21.29 24.82
N THR A 458 7.15 -21.67 26.09
CA THR A 458 5.85 -22.01 26.70
C THR A 458 5.42 -20.85 27.60
N GLY A 459 4.31 -20.18 27.24
CA GLY A 459 3.88 -18.95 27.93
C GLY A 459 4.55 -17.70 27.36
N GLY A 460 4.50 -16.59 28.12
CA GLY A 460 4.95 -15.26 27.66
C GLY A 460 6.22 -14.72 28.33
N THR A 461 6.90 -15.51 29.16
CA THR A 461 8.19 -15.13 29.77
C THR A 461 9.14 -16.31 29.73
N GLY A 462 10.41 -16.06 29.44
CA GLY A 462 11.46 -17.09 29.38
C GLY A 462 12.50 -16.81 28.28
N THR A 463 13.42 -17.76 28.09
CA THR A 463 14.48 -17.67 27.08
C THR A 463 14.53 -18.95 26.26
N VAL A 464 14.66 -18.82 24.93
CA VAL A 464 14.88 -19.96 24.02
C VAL A 464 15.86 -19.56 22.92
N GLY A 465 17.04 -20.18 22.91
CA GLY A 465 18.11 -19.81 21.97
C GLY A 465 18.47 -18.33 22.08
N THR A 466 18.32 -17.58 20.99
CA THR A 466 18.61 -16.13 20.91
C THR A 466 17.43 -15.25 21.32
N VAL A 467 16.31 -15.85 21.74
CA VAL A 467 15.08 -15.15 22.09
C VAL A 467 14.95 -14.99 23.59
N THR A 468 14.69 -13.77 24.06
CA THR A 468 14.31 -13.47 25.44
C THR A 468 12.93 -12.85 25.48
N ALA A 469 12.06 -13.33 26.37
CA ALA A 469 10.69 -12.88 26.52
C ALA A 469 10.39 -12.47 27.96
N THR A 470 9.70 -11.34 28.17
CA THR A 470 9.30 -10.86 29.50
C THR A 470 7.95 -10.16 29.42
N GLY A 471 7.04 -10.45 30.36
CA GLY A 471 5.78 -9.72 30.51
C GLY A 471 4.75 -9.96 29.40
N ASN A 472 5.02 -10.83 28.42
CA ASN A 472 4.05 -11.14 27.37
C ASN A 472 2.89 -11.98 27.93
N VAL A 473 1.68 -11.80 27.40
CA VAL A 473 0.45 -12.43 27.90
C VAL A 473 -0.30 -13.13 26.76
N ASN A 474 -0.55 -14.44 26.91
CA ASN A 474 -1.58 -15.12 26.12
C ASN A 474 -2.93 -14.92 26.81
N GLY A 475 -3.82 -14.16 26.19
CA GLY A 475 -5.16 -13.88 26.68
C GLY A 475 -5.95 -13.06 25.68
N ALA A 476 -7.25 -12.87 25.93
CA ALA A 476 -8.14 -12.12 25.03
C ALA A 476 -7.51 -10.79 24.61
N VAL A 477 -7.57 -10.40 23.34
CA VAL A 477 -7.09 -9.12 22.83
C VAL A 477 -8.30 -8.30 22.39
N PRO A 478 -8.51 -7.07 22.90
CA PRO A 478 -9.65 -6.26 22.48
C PRO A 478 -9.66 -6.03 20.98
N THR A 479 -10.82 -6.22 20.36
CA THR A 479 -11.01 -5.96 18.93
C THR A 479 -10.76 -4.49 18.62
N LEU A 480 -9.97 -4.21 17.59
CA LEU A 480 -9.90 -2.87 17.01
C LEU A 480 -11.20 -2.56 16.27
N THR A 481 -11.81 -1.44 16.61
CA THR A 481 -13.01 -0.92 15.95
C THR A 481 -12.64 0.34 15.20
N PHE A 482 -12.98 0.41 13.92
CA PHE A 482 -12.85 1.62 13.12
C PHE A 482 -14.08 2.51 13.27
N VAL A 483 -13.94 3.81 13.02
CA VAL A 483 -15.07 4.77 13.04
C VAL A 483 -16.16 4.35 12.06
N ASN A 484 -15.79 4.11 10.79
CA ASN A 484 -16.73 3.63 9.79
C ASN A 484 -16.00 2.98 8.60
N THR A 485 -15.98 1.65 8.55
CA THR A 485 -15.41 0.93 7.39
C THR A 485 -16.27 1.07 6.13
N GLY A 486 -17.58 1.33 6.27
CA GLY A 486 -18.56 1.22 5.20
C GLY A 486 -18.93 -0.22 4.82
N LEU A 487 -18.37 -1.23 5.49
CA LEU A 487 -18.82 -2.62 5.36
C LEU A 487 -20.06 -2.87 6.24
N PRO A 488 -20.87 -3.90 5.96
CA PRO A 488 -21.97 -4.28 6.84
C PRO A 488 -21.54 -4.43 8.30
N ALA A 489 -22.41 -4.03 9.23
CA ALA A 489 -22.09 -4.07 10.66
C ALA A 489 -21.72 -5.50 11.10
N GLY A 490 -20.64 -5.62 11.88
CA GLY A 490 -20.15 -6.91 12.38
C GLY A 490 -19.38 -7.75 11.36
N THR A 491 -19.16 -7.25 10.14
CA THR A 491 -18.28 -7.89 9.17
C THR A 491 -16.88 -8.07 9.75
N ALA A 492 -16.47 -9.32 9.97
CA ALA A 492 -15.10 -9.63 10.34
C ALA A 492 -14.17 -9.25 9.17
N THR A 493 -13.01 -8.70 9.49
CA THR A 493 -12.12 -8.08 8.51
C THR A 493 -11.60 -9.06 7.45
N ARG A 494 -11.48 -10.36 7.78
CA ARG A 494 -11.05 -11.44 6.89
C ARG A 494 -12.08 -11.86 5.83
N VAL A 495 -13.36 -11.48 5.95
CA VAL A 495 -14.41 -12.07 5.08
C VAL A 495 -14.54 -11.40 3.72
N LEU A 496 -13.86 -10.26 3.51
CA LEU A 496 -13.81 -9.60 2.22
C LEU A 496 -12.77 -10.28 1.33
N GLU A 497 -13.18 -10.72 0.15
CA GLU A 497 -12.30 -11.32 -0.86
C GLU A 497 -12.37 -10.52 -2.18
N MET A 498 -11.41 -10.70 -3.08
CA MET A 498 -11.59 -10.35 -4.49
C MET A 498 -12.42 -11.46 -5.15
N TRP A 499 -13.35 -11.09 -6.02
CA TRP A 499 -14.09 -12.08 -6.78
C TRP A 499 -13.15 -12.79 -7.76
N THR A 500 -13.21 -14.12 -7.80
CA THR A 500 -12.52 -14.95 -8.78
C THR A 500 -13.40 -16.15 -9.12
N ASP A 501 -13.30 -16.65 -10.36
CA ASP A 501 -14.03 -17.84 -10.79
C ASP A 501 -13.39 -19.12 -10.26
N ARG A 502 -12.06 -19.13 -10.11
CA ARG A 502 -11.26 -20.30 -9.74
C ARG A 502 -10.18 -19.96 -8.71
N ALA A 503 -9.99 -20.87 -7.76
CA ALA A 503 -8.84 -20.82 -6.87
C ALA A 503 -7.60 -21.35 -7.60
N ILE A 504 -7.00 -20.56 -8.49
CA ILE A 504 -5.91 -21.00 -9.37
C ILE A 504 -4.64 -21.45 -8.62
N ARG A 505 -4.51 -21.11 -7.33
CA ARG A 505 -3.42 -21.57 -6.47
C ARG A 505 -3.67 -22.93 -5.84
N ALA A 506 -4.90 -23.41 -5.85
CA ALA A 506 -5.24 -24.72 -5.34
C ALA A 506 -5.02 -25.82 -6.39
N PRO A 507 -4.70 -27.06 -5.98
CA PRO A 507 -4.56 -28.19 -6.90
C PRO A 507 -5.81 -28.36 -7.78
N ASN A 508 -5.61 -28.46 -9.10
CA ASN A 508 -6.65 -28.57 -10.13
C ASN A 508 -7.52 -27.31 -10.32
N SER A 509 -7.15 -26.17 -9.74
CA SER A 509 -7.81 -24.87 -9.92
C SER A 509 -9.35 -24.94 -9.83
N PRO A 510 -9.90 -25.43 -8.70
CA PRO A 510 -11.34 -25.64 -8.53
C PRO A 510 -12.10 -24.32 -8.62
N GLU A 511 -13.36 -24.39 -9.06
CA GLU A 511 -14.25 -23.23 -9.07
C GLU A 511 -14.51 -22.75 -7.63
N VAL A 512 -14.58 -21.43 -7.45
CA VAL A 512 -14.91 -20.83 -6.15
C VAL A 512 -16.42 -20.75 -5.98
N THR A 513 -16.89 -21.26 -4.86
CA THR A 513 -18.30 -21.14 -4.43
C THR A 513 -18.40 -20.11 -3.33
N TYR A 514 -19.24 -19.09 -3.56
CA TYR A 514 -19.53 -18.04 -2.60
C TYR A 514 -20.84 -18.35 -1.88
N ALA A 515 -20.81 -18.37 -0.55
CA ALA A 515 -22.02 -18.54 0.27
C ALA A 515 -22.91 -17.29 0.23
N ALA A 516 -24.20 -17.44 0.54
CA ALA A 516 -25.08 -16.30 0.74
C ALA A 516 -24.50 -15.37 1.85
N GLY A 517 -24.48 -14.07 1.60
CA GLY A 517 -23.89 -13.07 2.47
C GLY A 517 -22.39 -12.83 2.27
N ALA A 518 -21.69 -13.62 1.45
CA ALA A 518 -20.28 -13.39 1.13
C ALA A 518 -20.07 -12.00 0.51
N LEU A 519 -18.98 -11.34 0.90
CA LEU A 519 -18.61 -10.01 0.40
C LEU A 519 -17.41 -10.13 -0.53
N VAL A 520 -17.53 -9.54 -1.72
CA VAL A 520 -16.44 -9.53 -2.71
C VAL A 520 -16.25 -8.16 -3.33
N MET A 521 -15.00 -7.85 -3.66
CA MET A 521 -14.66 -6.76 -4.58
C MET A 521 -14.59 -7.30 -6.01
N HIS A 522 -15.18 -6.57 -6.96
CA HIS A 522 -15.05 -6.84 -8.39
C HIS A 522 -14.97 -5.50 -9.13
N ASP A 523 -13.92 -5.26 -9.89
CA ASP A 523 -13.65 -4.00 -10.61
C ASP A 523 -13.81 -2.73 -9.74
N GLY A 524 -13.41 -2.83 -8.47
CA GLY A 524 -13.47 -1.71 -7.51
C GLY A 524 -14.86 -1.46 -6.92
N GLN A 525 -15.83 -2.31 -7.24
CA GLN A 525 -17.18 -2.28 -6.71
C GLN A 525 -17.36 -3.40 -5.67
N LEU A 526 -17.97 -3.07 -4.53
CA LEU A 526 -18.32 -4.02 -3.48
C LEU A 526 -19.64 -4.72 -3.82
N TYR A 527 -19.68 -6.03 -3.67
CA TYR A 527 -20.87 -6.87 -3.85
C TYR A 527 -21.12 -7.77 -2.65
N ARG A 528 -22.39 -8.10 -2.44
CA ARG A 528 -22.86 -9.12 -1.50
C ARG A 528 -23.59 -10.23 -2.24
N ALA A 529 -23.24 -11.48 -2.00
CA ALA A 529 -23.98 -12.63 -2.53
C ALA A 529 -25.38 -12.71 -1.90
N ARG A 530 -26.44 -12.70 -2.70
CA ARG A 530 -27.83 -12.90 -2.25
C ARG A 530 -28.13 -14.37 -1.95
N ALA A 531 -27.50 -15.27 -2.70
CA ALA A 531 -27.63 -16.71 -2.59
C ALA A 531 -26.28 -17.38 -2.88
N GLN A 532 -26.14 -18.64 -2.45
CA GLN A 532 -24.95 -19.41 -2.81
C GLN A 532 -24.84 -19.52 -4.33
N ASN A 533 -23.64 -19.27 -4.87
CA ASN A 533 -23.39 -19.34 -6.29
C ASN A 533 -21.92 -19.68 -6.60
N THR A 534 -21.69 -20.15 -7.82
CA THR A 534 -20.38 -20.61 -8.32
C THR A 534 -20.23 -20.11 -9.75
N ASN A 535 -19.09 -19.50 -10.08
CA ASN A 535 -18.79 -19.03 -11.44
C ASN A 535 -19.88 -18.09 -12.01
N LYS A 536 -20.34 -17.15 -11.19
CA LYS A 536 -21.31 -16.10 -11.57
C LYS A 536 -20.69 -14.74 -11.33
N VAL A 537 -20.25 -14.09 -12.41
CA VAL A 537 -19.66 -12.75 -12.39
C VAL A 537 -20.67 -11.74 -11.80
N PRO A 538 -20.31 -10.93 -10.78
CA PRO A 538 -21.25 -10.10 -10.04
C PRO A 538 -22.11 -9.14 -10.90
N PRO A 539 -21.53 -8.25 -11.74
CA PRO A 539 -22.32 -7.31 -12.54
C PRO A 539 -23.26 -8.00 -13.56
N GLN A 540 -22.96 -9.23 -13.98
CA GLN A 540 -23.73 -9.96 -14.99
C GLN A 540 -24.87 -10.79 -14.38
N ASN A 541 -24.94 -10.90 -13.05
CA ASN A 541 -25.83 -11.82 -12.34
C ASN A 541 -26.52 -11.14 -11.14
N ALA A 542 -27.24 -10.03 -11.39
CA ALA A 542 -27.89 -9.21 -10.36
C ALA A 542 -28.95 -9.94 -9.50
N ALA A 543 -29.49 -11.06 -9.96
CA ALA A 543 -30.36 -11.92 -9.15
C ALA A 543 -29.60 -12.64 -8.01
N LEU A 544 -28.30 -12.86 -8.19
CA LEU A 544 -27.42 -13.56 -7.27
C LEU A 544 -26.49 -12.62 -6.50
N TRP A 545 -26.25 -11.42 -7.03
CA TRP A 545 -25.35 -10.43 -6.44
C TRP A 545 -26.04 -9.10 -6.23
N GLU A 546 -25.75 -8.49 -5.08
CA GLU A 546 -26.20 -7.16 -4.72
C GLU A 546 -25.01 -6.20 -4.73
N PRO A 547 -25.02 -5.15 -5.57
CA PRO A 547 -24.04 -4.09 -5.43
C PRO A 547 -24.31 -3.33 -4.12
N LEU A 548 -23.26 -3.07 -3.35
CA LEU A 548 -23.32 -2.25 -2.15
C LEU A 548 -22.73 -0.86 -2.41
N PRO A 549 -23.04 0.15 -1.59
CA PRO A 549 -22.36 1.44 -1.68
C PRO A 549 -20.84 1.27 -1.56
N PRO A 550 -20.04 2.16 -2.19
CA PRO A 550 -18.60 2.24 -1.92
C PRO A 550 -18.31 2.32 -0.42
N PRO A 551 -17.29 1.59 0.09
CA PRO A 551 -16.88 1.71 1.49
C PRO A 551 -16.50 3.15 1.85
N ALA A 552 -16.88 3.59 3.05
CA ALA A 552 -16.57 4.94 3.54
C ALA A 552 -15.08 5.09 3.91
N ASP A 553 -14.44 4.00 4.35
CA ASP A 553 -13.02 3.95 4.72
C ASP A 553 -12.58 5.03 5.72
N ASP A 554 -13.46 5.37 6.67
CA ASP A 554 -13.05 6.03 7.91
C ASP A 554 -12.42 5.00 8.84
N LEU A 555 -11.16 4.68 8.51
CA LEU A 555 -10.34 3.69 9.20
C LEU A 555 -9.56 4.32 10.36
N ARG A 556 -9.97 5.47 10.86
CA ARG A 556 -9.50 5.95 12.16
C ARG A 556 -9.94 4.96 13.23
N THR A 557 -9.09 4.76 14.23
CA THR A 557 -9.44 3.96 15.40
C THR A 557 -10.54 4.66 16.18
N ALA A 558 -11.63 3.94 16.46
CA ALA A 558 -12.82 4.51 17.09
C ALA A 558 -12.45 5.14 18.46
N PRO A 559 -12.90 6.38 18.73
CA PRO A 559 -12.67 7.05 20.01
C PRO A 559 -13.15 6.24 21.22
N GLY A 560 -12.45 6.39 22.34
CA GLY A 560 -12.80 5.72 23.60
C GLY A 560 -12.41 4.24 23.68
N THR A 561 -11.79 3.68 22.64
CA THR A 561 -11.22 2.33 22.66
C THR A 561 -9.83 2.30 23.30
N GLU A 562 -9.38 1.11 23.73
CA GLU A 562 -8.00 0.90 24.21
C GLU A 562 -6.97 1.36 23.15
N TRP A 563 -7.23 1.01 21.89
CA TRP A 563 -6.32 1.30 20.78
C TRP A 563 -6.23 2.78 20.45
N HIS A 564 -7.36 3.50 20.53
CA HIS A 564 -7.37 4.96 20.39
C HIS A 564 -6.56 5.63 21.51
N THR A 565 -6.70 5.16 22.75
CA THR A 565 -5.92 5.71 23.90
C THR A 565 -4.42 5.48 23.74
N LYS A 566 -4.04 4.40 23.06
CA LYS A 566 -2.65 4.08 22.72
C LYS A 566 -2.15 4.78 21.44
N GLY A 567 -3.01 5.54 20.74
CA GLY A 567 -2.65 6.19 19.47
C GLY A 567 -2.40 5.21 18.32
N VAL A 568 -2.94 3.99 18.37
CA VAL A 568 -2.73 3.00 17.31
C VAL A 568 -3.64 3.32 16.11
N GLY A 569 -3.09 3.32 14.90
CA GLY A 569 -3.80 3.62 13.66
C GLY A 569 -3.55 5.06 13.19
N LEU A 570 -4.48 5.60 12.41
CA LEU A 570 -4.36 6.94 11.84
C LEU A 570 -4.35 8.02 12.93
N LEU A 571 -3.65 9.11 12.65
CA LEU A 571 -3.67 10.34 13.43
C LEU A 571 -4.77 11.26 12.93
N ASP A 572 -5.45 11.96 13.84
CA ASP A 572 -6.44 12.99 13.46
C ASP A 572 -5.79 14.19 12.77
N VAL A 573 -4.54 14.48 13.12
CA VAL A 573 -3.68 15.51 12.51
C VAL A 573 -2.28 14.92 12.35
N ALA A 574 -1.77 14.91 11.13
CA ALA A 574 -0.39 14.51 10.87
C ALA A 574 0.60 15.47 11.59
N PRO A 575 1.67 14.94 12.23
CA PRO A 575 2.59 15.71 13.06
C PRO A 575 3.60 16.55 12.27
#